data_AF-A0A1A7WQN6-F1
#
_entry.id   AF-A0A1A7WQN6-F1
#
_cell.length_a   1.000
_cell.length_b   1.000
_cell.length_c   1.000
_cell.angle_alpha   90.00
_cell.angle_beta   90.00
_cell.angle_gamma   90.00
#
_symmetry.space_group_name_H-M   'P 1'
#
loop_
_entity.id
_entity.type
_entity.pdbx_description
1 polymer ?
#
loop_
_entity_poly.entity_id
_entity_poly.type
_entity_poly.pdbx_seq_one_letter_code
_entity_poly.pdbx_strand_id
1 'polypeptide(L)'
;MQKAVVLIFMACCALSALSLAKDTKKYKPSSSMAPAHAFSSITTPKPATTTPKPTTTPKPTTTTPKTTPKPTTTTPKTTPKPTTTTPKTTPKPTTTKPTTTTPKPTTTTAIPTTTAPTPTPPTNVTVGNYNVTSDGKLCLMATMAIQIQLVSQKASDNFTIQPQQTKVSGACSNSKTTANLTLVFKQGSISFLFNKSVADNTVYVDSLSFSLNYPLMNRGNNVGSPAYTASNSSLHLFSAKVGHSYSCKTESIYMGNNLYLSIEKNQMQAFNFTNNEFGKPDPCPADRSDYRVAIAVGITLLVLIIIVLVVYLLGRRRRAAGYQSL
;
A
#
# COMPACT_ATOMS: atom_id res chain seq x y z
N MET A 1 38.15 41.20 -31.46
CA MET A 1 37.23 40.05 -31.61
C MET A 1 37.51 38.90 -30.63
N GLN A 2 38.76 38.52 -30.34
CA GLN A 2 39.08 37.37 -29.47
C GLN A 2 38.62 37.54 -28.00
N LYS A 3 38.67 38.75 -27.44
CA LYS A 3 38.18 39.04 -26.08
C LYS A 3 36.65 39.02 -25.96
N ALA A 4 35.93 39.41 -27.02
CA ALA A 4 34.47 39.40 -27.06
C ALA A 4 33.90 37.97 -27.11
N VAL A 5 34.56 37.08 -27.87
CA VAL A 5 34.15 35.67 -27.95
C VAL A 5 34.37 34.94 -26.61
N VAL A 6 35.47 35.23 -25.91
CA VAL A 6 35.73 34.68 -24.56
C VAL A 6 34.73 35.19 -23.53
N LEU A 7 34.35 36.48 -23.60
CA LEU A 7 33.32 37.06 -22.73
C LEU A 7 31.93 36.46 -23.00
N ILE A 8 31.59 36.20 -24.26
CA ILE A 8 30.32 35.52 -24.63
C ILE A 8 30.34 34.06 -24.18
N PHE A 9 31.48 33.37 -24.28
CA PHE A 9 31.64 31.99 -23.79
C PHE A 9 31.49 31.91 -22.27
N MET A 10 32.15 32.82 -21.53
CA MET A 10 32.02 32.89 -20.07
C MET A 10 30.61 33.29 -19.63
N ALA A 11 29.94 34.19 -20.37
CA ALA A 11 28.56 34.55 -20.11
C ALA A 11 27.59 33.36 -20.36
N CYS A 12 27.77 32.59 -21.44
CA CYS A 12 26.97 31.39 -21.71
C CYS A 12 27.18 30.28 -20.67
N CYS A 13 28.43 30.07 -20.21
CA CYS A 13 28.72 29.13 -19.13
C CYS A 13 28.09 29.59 -17.79
N ALA A 14 28.11 30.89 -17.49
CA ALA A 14 27.47 31.44 -16.29
C ALA A 14 25.93 31.33 -16.35
N LEU A 15 25.31 31.62 -17.50
CA LEU A 15 23.87 31.51 -17.71
C LEU A 15 23.37 30.04 -17.64
N SER A 16 24.20 29.09 -18.05
CA SER A 16 23.93 27.65 -17.92
C SER A 16 24.01 27.19 -16.46
N ALA A 17 24.97 27.71 -15.69
CA ALA A 17 25.10 27.43 -14.24
C ALA A 17 23.96 28.05 -13.41
N LEU A 18 23.50 29.26 -13.78
CA LEU A 18 22.37 29.93 -13.12
C LEU A 18 21.01 29.30 -13.43
N SER A 19 20.85 28.65 -14.59
CA SER A 19 19.65 27.87 -14.90
C SER A 19 19.59 26.56 -14.11
N LEU A 20 20.74 25.93 -13.80
CA LEU A 20 20.79 24.79 -12.88
C LEU A 20 20.51 25.18 -11.41
N ALA A 21 20.87 26.40 -11.00
CA ALA A 21 20.67 26.85 -9.62
C ALA A 21 19.24 27.32 -9.30
N LYS A 22 18.36 27.50 -10.30
CA LYS A 22 16.96 27.92 -10.09
C LYS A 22 15.99 26.77 -9.83
N ASP A 23 16.37 25.52 -10.12
CA ASP A 23 15.52 24.34 -9.85
C ASP A 23 15.68 23.75 -8.43
N THR A 24 16.60 24.27 -7.60
CA THR A 24 16.84 23.75 -6.24
C THR A 24 15.92 24.30 -5.15
N LYS A 25 14.92 25.14 -5.46
CA LYS A 25 14.04 25.76 -4.44
C LYS A 25 12.57 25.28 -4.42
N LYS A 26 12.23 24.18 -5.06
CA LYS A 26 10.92 23.50 -4.84
C LYS A 26 11.05 21.99 -4.84
N TYR A 27 11.68 21.43 -3.82
CA TYR A 27 11.45 20.03 -3.48
C TYR A 27 11.38 19.88 -1.96
N LYS A 28 10.16 19.78 -1.45
CA LYS A 28 9.90 19.28 -0.10
C LYS A 28 10.04 17.75 -0.22
N PRO A 29 10.95 17.07 0.50
CA PRO A 29 11.02 15.62 0.42
C PRO A 29 9.73 15.03 0.98
N SER A 30 8.98 14.36 0.11
CA SER A 30 7.94 13.43 0.52
C SER A 30 8.61 12.21 1.15
N SER A 31 7.97 11.67 2.17
CA SER A 31 8.46 10.62 3.06
C SER A 31 9.13 9.44 2.34
N SER A 32 10.21 8.98 2.95
CA SER A 32 11.03 7.81 2.58
C SER A 32 10.20 6.60 2.12
N MET A 33 10.43 6.14 0.88
CA MET A 33 10.14 4.78 0.44
C MET A 33 11.42 4.21 -0.17
N ALA A 34 11.87 3.08 0.38
CA ALA A 34 13.08 2.41 -0.06
C ALA A 34 12.78 1.44 -1.22
N PRO A 35 13.57 1.44 -2.31
CA PRO A 35 13.58 0.36 -3.28
C PRO A 35 14.25 -0.89 -2.69
N ALA A 36 13.77 -2.08 -3.08
CA ALA A 36 14.38 -3.35 -2.69
C ALA A 36 15.67 -3.60 -3.50
N HIS A 37 16.83 -3.50 -2.84
CA HIS A 37 18.09 -4.02 -3.37
C HIS A 37 18.78 -4.94 -2.36
N ALA A 38 19.42 -5.97 -2.93
CA ALA A 38 19.94 -7.16 -2.28
C ALA A 38 21.03 -6.88 -1.25
N PHE A 39 21.03 -7.68 -0.18
CA PHE A 39 22.05 -7.68 0.86
C PHE A 39 23.39 -8.16 0.29
N SER A 40 24.41 -7.32 0.39
CA SER A 40 25.80 -7.73 0.54
C SER A 40 26.40 -7.00 1.73
N SER A 41 26.97 -7.80 2.62
CA SER A 41 27.68 -7.46 3.84
C SER A 41 28.78 -6.40 3.63
N ILE A 42 29.00 -5.53 4.62
CA ILE A 42 30.31 -5.25 5.26
C ILE A 42 30.16 -4.19 6.39
N THR A 43 30.53 -4.65 7.59
CA THR A 43 31.35 -4.07 8.67
C THR A 43 31.23 -2.58 9.11
N THR A 44 30.94 -2.42 10.40
CA THR A 44 31.07 -1.24 11.28
C THR A 44 32.49 -0.62 11.33
N PRO A 45 32.60 0.67 11.67
CA PRO A 45 33.16 1.01 13.00
C PRO A 45 32.43 2.15 13.75
N LYS A 46 32.54 2.11 15.09
CA LYS A 46 32.16 3.08 16.15
C LYS A 46 33.46 3.74 16.70
N PRO A 47 33.52 4.81 17.55
CA PRO A 47 32.59 5.92 17.96
C PRO A 47 33.22 7.35 17.89
N ALA A 48 32.41 8.39 18.15
CA ALA A 48 32.85 9.51 19.01
C ALA A 48 31.66 10.16 19.75
N THR A 49 31.86 10.41 21.05
CA THR A 49 30.93 10.91 22.05
C THR A 49 31.12 12.41 22.25
N THR A 50 30.05 13.21 22.27
CA THR A 50 30.01 14.49 22.99
C THR A 50 28.60 14.79 23.52
N THR A 51 28.53 14.99 24.83
CA THR A 51 27.35 15.29 25.64
C THR A 51 27.05 16.79 25.64
N PRO A 52 25.77 17.20 25.70
CA PRO A 52 25.42 18.29 26.62
C PRO A 52 24.21 18.00 27.54
N LYS A 53 24.42 18.48 28.77
CA LYS A 53 23.57 18.68 29.97
C LYS A 53 22.05 18.91 29.74
N PRO A 54 21.16 18.37 30.61
CA PRO A 54 19.72 18.62 30.55
C PRO A 54 19.29 19.86 31.34
N THR A 55 18.43 20.67 30.74
CA THR A 55 17.81 21.86 31.33
C THR A 55 16.34 21.59 31.68
N THR A 56 16.05 21.73 32.97
CA THR A 56 14.80 21.96 33.72
C THR A 56 13.43 21.96 32.99
N THR A 57 12.58 21.05 33.49
CA THR A 57 11.13 20.88 33.31
C THR A 57 10.28 22.01 33.90
N PRO A 58 9.14 22.37 33.28
CA PRO A 58 7.99 22.93 33.99
C PRO A 58 6.86 21.90 34.20
N LYS A 59 6.40 21.86 35.44
CA LYS A 59 5.28 21.16 36.07
C LYS A 59 3.95 21.16 35.28
N PRO A 60 3.21 20.03 35.26
CA PRO A 60 1.76 20.03 35.06
C PRO A 60 0.99 19.94 36.38
N THR A 61 -0.10 20.70 36.42
CA THR A 61 -1.03 20.92 37.53
C THR A 61 -1.88 19.69 37.85
N THR A 62 -1.96 19.35 39.13
CA THR A 62 -2.81 18.29 39.70
C THR A 62 -4.21 18.85 40.00
N THR A 63 -5.26 18.19 39.49
CA THR A 63 -6.64 18.38 39.97
C THR A 63 -7.18 17.06 40.53
N THR A 64 -7.49 17.11 41.82
CA THR A 64 -8.08 16.09 42.69
C THR A 64 -9.51 15.72 42.27
N PRO A 65 -9.95 14.47 42.51
CA PRO A 65 -11.29 14.28 43.07
C PRO A 65 -11.28 13.62 44.45
N LYS A 66 -12.17 14.16 45.29
CA LYS A 66 -12.39 13.95 46.71
C LYS A 66 -13.09 12.62 47.03
N THR A 67 -12.81 12.11 48.23
CA THR A 67 -13.27 10.89 48.90
C THR A 67 -14.75 10.87 49.32
N THR A 68 -15.32 9.65 49.28
CA THR A 68 -16.34 8.93 50.12
C THR A 68 -17.40 9.71 50.94
N PRO A 69 -18.64 9.15 51.12
CA PRO A 69 -18.88 8.13 52.16
C PRO A 69 -19.91 7.01 51.84
N LYS A 70 -19.80 5.92 52.62
CA LYS A 70 -20.66 4.73 52.77
C LYS A 70 -21.97 5.05 53.54
N PRO A 71 -23.09 4.32 53.30
CA PRO A 71 -23.78 3.57 54.37
C PRO A 71 -24.32 2.19 53.88
N THR A 72 -24.08 1.06 54.55
CA THR A 72 -24.79 0.42 55.71
C THR A 72 -26.07 -0.38 55.34
N THR A 73 -25.89 -1.71 55.36
CA THR A 73 -26.72 -2.83 55.87
C THR A 73 -28.25 -2.72 56.01
N THR A 74 -28.98 -3.72 55.47
CA THR A 74 -30.07 -4.46 56.17
C THR A 74 -30.50 -5.74 55.43
N THR A 75 -30.44 -6.88 56.13
CA THR A 75 -31.13 -8.18 55.91
C THR A 75 -32.65 -8.03 56.18
N PRO A 76 -33.58 -8.93 55.76
CA PRO A 76 -33.73 -10.36 56.19
C PRO A 76 -34.24 -11.34 55.06
N LYS A 77 -33.81 -12.60 54.91
CA LYS A 77 -34.11 -13.88 55.63
C LYS A 77 -34.95 -14.87 54.76
N THR A 78 -34.52 -16.14 54.80
CA THR A 78 -35.22 -17.45 54.63
C THR A 78 -35.59 -18.07 53.25
N THR A 79 -34.83 -19.14 52.94
CA THR A 79 -35.14 -20.49 52.40
C THR A 79 -36.55 -21.05 52.74
N PRO A 80 -37.11 -22.12 52.10
CA PRO A 80 -36.41 -23.32 51.61
C PRO A 80 -36.86 -24.02 50.30
N LYS A 81 -35.93 -24.89 49.86
CA LYS A 81 -35.95 -26.00 48.88
C LYS A 81 -37.13 -26.99 49.03
N PRO A 82 -37.48 -27.68 47.93
CA PRO A 82 -37.63 -29.16 47.95
C PRO A 82 -36.86 -29.79 46.76
N THR A 83 -35.91 -30.72 46.94
CA THR A 83 -35.98 -32.15 47.35
C THR A 83 -36.42 -33.08 46.22
N THR A 84 -35.43 -33.85 45.77
CA THR A 84 -35.45 -35.01 44.88
C THR A 84 -36.35 -36.14 45.39
N THR A 85 -37.06 -36.85 44.51
CA THR A 85 -37.31 -38.30 44.71
C THR A 85 -37.70 -39.01 43.42
N THR A 86 -36.88 -39.98 43.05
CA THR A 86 -37.15 -41.11 42.15
C THR A 86 -38.17 -42.05 42.76
N PRO A 87 -38.94 -42.80 41.95
CA PRO A 87 -39.13 -44.22 42.28
C PRO A 87 -38.76 -45.19 41.14
N LYS A 88 -38.43 -46.39 41.61
CA LYS A 88 -37.78 -47.54 40.96
C LYS A 88 -38.84 -48.64 40.66
N THR A 89 -38.69 -49.35 39.52
CA THR A 89 -39.05 -50.77 39.16
C THR A 89 -40.33 -51.43 39.74
N THR A 90 -41.21 -52.18 39.05
CA THR A 90 -41.12 -53.48 38.28
C THR A 90 -42.60 -53.97 38.02
N PRO A 91 -42.98 -55.15 37.46
CA PRO A 91 -42.56 -55.97 36.29
C PRO A 91 -43.70 -56.29 35.25
N LYS A 92 -43.28 -56.73 34.05
CA LYS A 92 -43.83 -57.68 33.03
C LYS A 92 -45.26 -58.28 33.15
N PRO A 93 -45.97 -58.52 32.02
CA PRO A 93 -45.93 -59.84 31.32
C PRO A 93 -45.85 -59.69 29.77
N THR A 94 -44.87 -60.29 29.10
CA THR A 94 -44.90 -61.59 28.39
C THR A 94 -45.97 -61.68 27.29
N THR A 95 -45.55 -61.50 26.05
CA THR A 95 -46.18 -62.16 24.90
C THR A 95 -45.11 -62.54 23.89
N THR A 96 -45.19 -63.79 23.48
CA THR A 96 -44.20 -64.57 22.73
C THR A 96 -44.55 -64.56 21.23
N LYS A 97 -43.53 -64.87 20.39
CA LYS A 97 -43.59 -65.49 19.04
C LYS A 97 -43.40 -64.54 17.84
N PRO A 98 -42.87 -65.02 16.68
CA PRO A 98 -41.66 -65.82 16.46
C PRO A 98 -40.62 -65.12 15.56
N THR A 99 -39.40 -65.62 15.72
CA THR A 99 -38.19 -65.50 14.88
C THR A 99 -38.45 -65.56 13.37
N THR A 100 -37.91 -64.58 12.63
CA THR A 100 -37.54 -64.76 11.22
C THR A 100 -36.10 -64.29 11.05
N THR A 101 -35.21 -65.24 10.83
CA THR A 101 -33.78 -65.06 10.57
C THR A 101 -33.60 -64.64 9.11
N THR A 102 -32.93 -63.50 8.88
CA THR A 102 -32.37 -63.17 7.57
C THR A 102 -30.99 -62.53 7.79
N PRO A 103 -29.90 -63.11 7.27
CA PRO A 103 -28.57 -62.53 7.39
C PRO A 103 -28.35 -61.53 6.25
N LYS A 104 -28.01 -60.28 6.57
CA LYS A 104 -27.50 -59.28 5.62
C LYS A 104 -26.56 -58.28 6.32
N PRO A 105 -25.63 -57.62 5.60
CA PRO A 105 -24.20 -57.81 5.76
C PRO A 105 -23.56 -56.63 6.50
N THR A 106 -22.54 -56.92 7.30
CA THR A 106 -21.69 -55.93 7.95
C THR A 106 -20.94 -55.11 6.91
N THR A 107 -21.45 -53.92 6.58
CA THR A 107 -20.71 -52.92 5.79
C THR A 107 -20.10 -51.92 6.77
N THR A 108 -18.81 -52.09 7.03
CA THR A 108 -17.98 -51.12 7.77
C THR A 108 -17.96 -49.81 6.98
N THR A 109 -18.77 -48.84 7.38
CA THR A 109 -18.71 -47.48 6.83
C THR A 109 -17.46 -46.83 7.40
N ALA A 110 -16.44 -46.63 6.55
CA ALA A 110 -15.30 -45.80 6.88
C ALA A 110 -15.79 -44.38 7.16
N ILE A 111 -15.41 -43.85 8.32
CA ILE A 111 -15.60 -42.45 8.68
C ILE A 111 -14.94 -41.60 7.57
N PRO A 112 -15.64 -40.63 6.96
CA PRO A 112 -14.98 -39.67 6.08
C PRO A 112 -14.02 -38.85 6.93
N THR A 113 -12.72 -39.12 6.77
CA THR A 113 -11.67 -38.21 7.22
C THR A 113 -11.79 -36.93 6.41
N THR A 114 -12.54 -35.96 6.94
CA THR A 114 -12.47 -34.56 6.51
C THR A 114 -11.04 -34.10 6.66
N THR A 115 -10.30 -34.14 5.56
CA THR A 115 -9.01 -33.48 5.44
C THR A 115 -9.28 -31.98 5.55
N ALA A 116 -8.59 -31.32 6.47
CA ALA A 116 -8.62 -29.86 6.58
C ALA A 116 -8.28 -29.25 5.21
N PRO A 117 -8.93 -28.14 4.80
CA PRO A 117 -8.60 -27.49 3.54
C PRO A 117 -7.15 -27.02 3.59
N THR A 118 -6.27 -27.74 2.89
CA THR A 118 -4.93 -27.28 2.61
C THR A 118 -5.06 -25.99 1.80
N PRO A 119 -4.44 -24.87 2.20
CA PRO A 119 -4.45 -23.67 1.39
C PRO A 119 -3.65 -23.98 0.11
N THR A 120 -4.37 -24.19 -0.98
CA THR A 120 -3.79 -24.15 -2.32
C THR A 120 -3.41 -22.69 -2.58
N PRO A 121 -2.12 -22.35 -2.78
CA PRO A 121 -1.75 -21.00 -3.17
C PRO A 121 -2.28 -20.76 -4.60
N PRO A 122 -3.01 -19.67 -4.87
CA PRO A 122 -3.15 -19.20 -6.23
C PRO A 122 -1.85 -18.45 -6.56
N THR A 123 -0.89 -19.12 -7.21
CA THR A 123 0.39 -18.52 -7.63
C THR A 123 0.24 -17.58 -8.84
N ASN A 124 -0.96 -17.44 -9.43
CA ASN A 124 -1.21 -16.44 -10.45
C ASN A 124 -1.87 -15.19 -9.86
N VAL A 125 -1.06 -14.16 -9.66
CA VAL A 125 -1.48 -12.79 -9.37
C VAL A 125 -2.43 -12.34 -10.49
N THR A 126 -3.74 -12.34 -10.20
CA THR A 126 -4.79 -12.08 -11.19
C THR A 126 -5.25 -10.64 -11.05
N VAL A 127 -5.28 -9.92 -12.17
CA VAL A 127 -5.78 -8.54 -12.22
C VAL A 127 -7.30 -8.54 -12.09
N GLY A 128 -7.80 -7.78 -11.13
CA GLY A 128 -9.22 -7.53 -10.98
C GLY A 128 -9.62 -6.18 -11.54
N ASN A 129 -10.84 -6.10 -12.09
CA ASN A 129 -11.47 -4.86 -12.54
C ASN A 129 -12.57 -4.51 -11.54
N TYR A 130 -12.40 -3.40 -10.85
CA TYR A 130 -13.29 -2.94 -9.79
C TYR A 130 -13.89 -1.60 -10.19
N ASN A 131 -15.21 -1.51 -10.21
CA ASN A 131 -15.92 -0.29 -10.54
C ASN A 131 -16.93 0.09 -9.45
N VAL A 132 -17.11 1.38 -9.24
CA VAL A 132 -18.16 1.94 -8.40
C VAL A 132 -18.97 2.89 -9.26
N THR A 133 -20.25 2.58 -9.36
CA THR A 133 -21.25 3.40 -10.03
C THR A 133 -22.14 4.06 -9.00
N SER A 134 -22.36 5.37 -9.14
CA SER A 134 -23.24 6.16 -8.28
C SER A 134 -24.22 6.92 -9.15
N ASP A 135 -25.52 6.85 -8.85
CA ASP A 135 -26.59 7.46 -9.64
C ASP A 135 -26.54 7.09 -11.14
N GLY A 136 -26.19 5.84 -11.44
CA GLY A 136 -26.07 5.33 -12.82
C GLY A 136 -24.84 5.82 -13.60
N LYS A 137 -23.92 6.55 -12.96
CA LYS A 137 -22.68 7.05 -13.58
C LYS A 137 -21.45 6.36 -12.99
N LEU A 138 -20.49 6.00 -13.85
CA LEU A 138 -19.19 5.52 -13.40
C LEU A 138 -18.47 6.64 -12.65
N CYS A 139 -17.97 6.32 -11.47
CA CYS A 139 -17.43 7.33 -10.58
C CYS A 139 -16.15 6.88 -9.86
N LEU A 140 -15.83 5.58 -9.87
CA LEU A 140 -14.51 5.06 -9.54
C LEU A 140 -14.24 3.81 -10.37
N MET A 141 -13.03 3.68 -10.90
CA MET A 141 -12.58 2.48 -11.59
C MET A 141 -11.14 2.17 -11.19
N ALA A 142 -10.86 0.91 -10.88
CA ALA A 142 -9.54 0.44 -10.53
C ALA A 142 -9.30 -0.95 -11.15
N THR A 143 -8.21 -1.08 -11.88
CA THR A 143 -7.72 -2.33 -12.45
C THR A 143 -6.41 -2.65 -11.75
N MET A 144 -6.37 -3.70 -10.94
CA MET A 144 -5.18 -4.03 -10.14
C MET A 144 -5.21 -5.47 -9.64
N ALA A 145 -4.03 -6.04 -9.46
CA ALA A 145 -3.85 -7.27 -8.71
C ALA A 145 -3.27 -6.94 -7.33
N ILE A 146 -3.80 -7.55 -6.28
CA ILE A 146 -3.53 -7.14 -4.90
C ILE A 146 -3.04 -8.34 -4.08
N GLN A 147 -2.01 -8.11 -3.29
CA GLN A 147 -1.50 -9.06 -2.30
C GLN A 147 -1.29 -8.37 -0.95
N ILE A 148 -1.70 -9.04 0.11
CA ILE A 148 -1.33 -8.66 1.48
C ILE A 148 -0.14 -9.53 1.87
N GLN A 149 0.98 -8.89 2.20
CA GLN A 149 2.22 -9.58 2.53
C GLN A 149 2.55 -9.36 4.01
N LEU A 150 2.97 -10.42 4.69
CA LEU A 150 3.53 -10.37 6.04
C LEU A 150 5.01 -10.73 5.92
N VAL A 151 5.88 -9.81 6.31
CA VAL A 151 7.34 -9.95 6.15
C VAL A 151 8.01 -9.95 7.52
N SER A 152 8.54 -11.11 7.93
CA SER A 152 9.36 -11.22 9.14
C SER A 152 10.86 -11.24 8.79
N GLN A 153 11.72 -11.20 9.81
CA GLN A 153 13.17 -11.36 9.60
C GLN A 153 13.59 -12.72 9.02
N LYS A 154 12.74 -13.76 9.14
CA LYS A 154 13.11 -15.14 8.80
C LYS A 154 12.33 -15.69 7.60
N ALA A 155 11.19 -15.12 7.28
CA ALA A 155 10.29 -15.61 6.24
C ALA A 155 9.31 -14.50 5.80
N SER A 156 8.74 -14.67 4.62
CA SER A 156 7.62 -13.87 4.12
C SER A 156 6.49 -14.80 3.69
N ASP A 157 5.26 -14.39 3.97
CA ASP A 157 4.05 -15.07 3.52
C ASP A 157 3.10 -14.04 2.91
N ASN A 158 2.24 -14.47 1.99
CA ASN A 158 1.33 -13.59 1.29
C ASN A 158 -0.05 -14.19 1.10
N PHE A 159 -1.05 -13.31 1.06
CA PHE A 159 -2.42 -13.63 0.70
C PHE A 159 -2.77 -12.87 -0.57
N THR A 160 -3.03 -13.60 -1.65
CA THR A 160 -3.42 -13.03 -2.95
C THR A 160 -4.94 -12.90 -3.02
N ILE A 161 -5.42 -11.68 -3.28
CA ILE A 161 -6.85 -11.40 -3.41
C ILE A 161 -7.33 -11.98 -4.75
N GLN A 162 -8.44 -12.72 -4.71
CA GLN A 162 -9.06 -13.32 -5.90
C GLN A 162 -10.19 -12.42 -6.41
N PRO A 163 -10.05 -11.77 -7.59
CA PRO A 163 -11.07 -10.86 -8.09
C PRO A 163 -12.45 -11.52 -8.26
N GLN A 164 -12.49 -12.78 -8.71
CA GLN A 164 -13.73 -13.54 -8.91
C GLN A 164 -14.48 -13.83 -7.60
N GLN A 165 -13.80 -13.75 -6.45
CA GLN A 165 -14.38 -13.97 -5.11
C GLN A 165 -14.46 -12.68 -4.30
N THR A 166 -14.32 -11.53 -4.95
CA THR A 166 -14.31 -10.21 -4.32
C THR A 166 -15.52 -9.42 -4.79
N LYS A 167 -16.31 -8.93 -3.83
CA LYS A 167 -17.40 -7.99 -4.08
C LYS A 167 -16.90 -6.57 -3.93
N VAL A 168 -17.30 -5.71 -4.85
CA VAL A 168 -17.01 -4.28 -4.79
C VAL A 168 -18.15 -3.56 -4.08
N SER A 169 -17.79 -2.69 -3.15
CA SER A 169 -18.68 -1.73 -2.50
C SER A 169 -18.01 -0.37 -2.52
N GLY A 170 -18.79 0.70 -2.51
CA GLY A 170 -18.23 2.04 -2.58
C GLY A 170 -19.30 3.07 -2.80
N ALA A 171 -18.94 4.32 -2.56
CA ALA A 171 -19.77 5.47 -2.80
C ALA A 171 -18.90 6.63 -3.25
N CYS A 172 -19.45 7.44 -4.14
CA CYS A 172 -18.83 8.67 -4.55
C CYS A 172 -19.89 9.59 -5.12
N SER A 173 -19.62 10.88 -5.09
CA SER A 173 -20.54 11.89 -5.55
C SER A 173 -19.77 13.02 -6.19
N ASN A 174 -20.28 13.55 -7.30
CA ASN A 174 -19.64 14.65 -8.02
C ASN A 174 -19.61 15.95 -7.19
N SER A 175 -20.50 16.09 -6.20
CA SER A 175 -20.55 17.22 -5.27
C SER A 175 -19.61 17.05 -4.06
N LYS A 176 -19.08 15.85 -3.82
CA LYS A 176 -18.15 15.56 -2.73
C LYS A 176 -16.72 15.46 -3.28
N THR A 177 -15.75 15.78 -2.43
CA THR A 177 -14.33 15.59 -2.74
C THR A 177 -13.83 14.19 -2.38
N THR A 178 -14.69 13.34 -1.78
CA THR A 178 -14.31 12.01 -1.32
C THR A 178 -15.05 10.90 -2.07
N ALA A 179 -14.34 9.80 -2.27
CA ALA A 179 -14.86 8.58 -2.88
C ALA A 179 -14.25 7.37 -2.15
N ASN A 180 -15.02 6.31 -1.91
CA ASN A 180 -14.50 5.09 -1.32
C ASN A 180 -14.65 3.89 -2.24
N LEU A 181 -13.61 3.07 -2.28
CA LEU A 181 -13.62 1.75 -2.89
C LEU A 181 -13.32 0.73 -1.79
N THR A 182 -14.27 -0.15 -1.52
CA THR A 182 -14.14 -1.24 -0.56
C THR A 182 -14.28 -2.58 -1.28
N LEU A 183 -13.22 -3.38 -1.21
CA LEU A 183 -13.16 -4.74 -1.72
C LEU A 183 -13.47 -5.71 -0.58
N VAL A 184 -14.53 -6.50 -0.70
CA VAL A 184 -14.98 -7.45 0.32
C VAL A 184 -14.83 -8.87 -0.20
N PHE A 185 -14.05 -9.69 0.50
CA PHE A 185 -13.80 -11.09 0.15
C PHE A 185 -14.00 -11.98 1.40
N LYS A 186 -14.02 -13.30 1.23
CA LYS A 186 -14.38 -14.25 2.30
C LYS A 186 -13.54 -14.08 3.58
N GLN A 187 -12.25 -13.79 3.42
CA GLN A 187 -11.29 -13.67 4.51
C GLN A 187 -11.20 -12.25 5.10
N GLY A 188 -11.85 -11.23 4.51
CA GLY A 188 -11.63 -9.86 4.95
C GLY A 188 -12.09 -8.77 4.00
N SER A 189 -11.54 -7.56 4.19
CA SER A 189 -11.84 -6.41 3.33
C SER A 189 -10.67 -5.45 3.22
N ILE A 190 -10.62 -4.71 2.10
CA ILE A 190 -9.66 -3.63 1.84
C ILE A 190 -10.46 -2.38 1.46
N SER A 191 -10.16 -1.24 2.05
CA SER A 191 -10.80 0.05 1.74
C SER A 191 -9.77 1.09 1.32
N PHE A 192 -10.03 1.70 0.17
CA PHE A 192 -9.32 2.85 -0.37
C PHE A 192 -10.23 4.07 -0.27
N LEU A 193 -9.78 5.11 0.42
CA LEU A 193 -10.46 6.41 0.49
C LEU A 193 -9.72 7.41 -0.37
N PHE A 194 -10.37 7.84 -1.43
CA PHE A 194 -9.87 8.85 -2.35
C PHE A 194 -10.30 10.23 -1.90
N ASN A 195 -9.41 11.20 -2.11
CA ASN A 195 -9.67 12.62 -1.90
C ASN A 195 -9.28 13.40 -3.16
N LYS A 196 -10.08 14.41 -3.50
CA LYS A 196 -9.89 15.32 -4.63
C LYS A 196 -9.41 16.66 -4.11
N SER A 197 -8.17 17.02 -4.40
CA SER A 197 -7.65 18.37 -4.18
C SER A 197 -8.11 19.28 -5.31
N VAL A 198 -9.02 20.21 -5.00
CA VAL A 198 -9.44 21.26 -5.94
C VAL A 198 -8.31 22.25 -6.21
N ALA A 199 -7.47 22.52 -5.20
CA ALA A 199 -6.35 23.45 -5.31
C ALA A 199 -5.25 22.94 -6.26
N ASP A 200 -4.91 21.66 -6.16
CA ASP A 200 -3.85 21.04 -6.97
C ASP A 200 -4.38 20.42 -8.26
N ASN A 201 -5.71 20.36 -8.42
CA ASN A 201 -6.39 19.67 -9.50
C ASN A 201 -5.97 18.19 -9.61
N THR A 202 -5.84 17.52 -8.46
CA THR A 202 -5.44 16.12 -8.34
C THR A 202 -6.43 15.29 -7.56
N VAL A 203 -6.38 13.99 -7.79
CA VAL A 203 -7.07 12.95 -7.02
C VAL A 203 -6.01 11.99 -6.50
N TYR A 204 -6.11 11.60 -5.24
CA TYR A 204 -5.17 10.69 -4.58
C TYR A 204 -5.88 9.85 -3.53
N VAL A 205 -5.26 8.74 -3.10
CA VAL A 205 -5.72 7.96 -1.95
C VAL A 205 -5.17 8.58 -0.68
N ASP A 206 -6.09 9.06 0.15
CA ASP A 206 -5.85 9.72 1.43
C ASP A 206 -5.77 8.75 2.60
N SER A 207 -6.58 7.69 2.54
CA SER A 207 -6.58 6.67 3.58
C SER A 207 -6.73 5.28 2.98
N LEU A 208 -5.99 4.33 3.54
CA LEU A 208 -5.96 2.94 3.13
C LEU A 208 -6.10 2.07 4.37
N SER A 209 -6.96 1.07 4.33
CA SER A 209 -7.11 0.11 5.42
C SER A 209 -7.45 -1.27 4.91
N PHE A 210 -7.09 -2.29 5.67
CA PHE A 210 -7.55 -3.65 5.42
C PHE A 210 -7.69 -4.45 6.71
N SER A 211 -8.51 -5.49 6.64
CA SER A 211 -8.64 -6.53 7.64
C SER A 211 -8.55 -7.89 6.94
N LEU A 212 -7.73 -8.80 7.46
CA LEU A 212 -7.51 -10.13 6.92
C LEU A 212 -7.53 -11.17 8.04
N ASN A 213 -8.51 -12.06 7.99
CA ASN A 213 -8.61 -13.25 8.81
C ASN A 213 -8.13 -14.47 8.02
N TYR A 214 -6.81 -14.62 7.90
CA TYR A 214 -6.16 -15.72 7.19
C TYR A 214 -4.88 -16.12 7.96
N PRO A 215 -4.57 -17.43 8.10
CA PRO A 215 -3.45 -17.91 8.90
C PRO A 215 -2.09 -17.69 8.20
N LEU A 216 -1.66 -16.43 8.08
CA LEU A 216 -0.32 -16.10 7.58
C LEU A 216 0.77 -16.61 8.53
N MET A 217 1.84 -17.13 7.96
CA MET A 217 3.02 -17.66 8.67
C MET A 217 2.68 -18.73 9.71
N ASN A 218 1.62 -19.51 9.46
CA ASN A 218 1.11 -20.54 10.38
C ASN A 218 0.72 -20.01 11.77
N ARG A 219 0.57 -18.68 11.95
CA ARG A 219 0.16 -18.09 13.23
C ARG A 219 -1.31 -18.40 13.56
N GLY A 220 -2.11 -18.70 12.54
CA GLY A 220 -3.56 -18.85 12.63
C GLY A 220 -4.10 -20.28 12.75
N ASN A 221 -3.28 -21.27 13.11
CA ASN A 221 -3.80 -22.61 13.46
C ASN A 221 -4.42 -22.65 14.87
N ASN A 222 -4.42 -21.53 15.59
CA ASN A 222 -5.11 -21.39 16.87
C ASN A 222 -6.45 -20.69 16.64
N VAL A 223 -7.54 -21.44 16.83
CA VAL A 223 -8.91 -20.93 16.91
C VAL A 223 -8.93 -19.73 17.86
N GLY A 224 -9.25 -18.53 17.36
CA GLY A 224 -9.29 -17.30 18.15
C GLY A 224 -8.14 -16.30 17.96
N SER A 225 -7.26 -16.49 16.98
CA SER A 225 -6.22 -15.49 16.65
C SER A 225 -6.86 -14.20 16.11
N PRO A 226 -6.40 -13.00 16.51
CA PRO A 226 -6.94 -11.74 16.02
C PRO A 226 -6.64 -11.58 14.52
N ALA A 227 -7.59 -11.00 13.79
CA ALA A 227 -7.41 -10.67 12.38
C ALA A 227 -6.24 -9.69 12.20
N TYR A 228 -5.52 -9.81 11.08
CA TYR A 228 -4.51 -8.83 10.69
C TYR A 228 -5.23 -7.57 10.22
N THR A 229 -5.12 -6.50 10.99
CA THR A 229 -5.70 -5.19 10.65
C THR A 229 -4.60 -4.18 10.48
N ALA A 230 -4.69 -3.38 9.42
CA ALA A 230 -3.78 -2.27 9.20
C ALA A 230 -4.54 -1.08 8.62
N SER A 231 -4.17 0.12 9.04
CA SER A 231 -4.76 1.36 8.56
C SER A 231 -3.69 2.44 8.51
N ASN A 232 -3.64 3.16 7.41
CA ASN A 232 -2.76 4.30 7.24
C ASN A 232 -3.59 5.45 6.64
N SER A 233 -3.46 6.64 7.22
CA SER A 233 -4.27 7.81 6.92
C SER A 233 -3.36 9.01 6.69
N SER A 234 -3.89 10.09 6.13
CA SER A 234 -3.09 11.25 5.69
C SER A 234 -2.03 10.86 4.65
N LEU A 235 -2.38 9.90 3.80
CA LEU A 235 -1.60 9.45 2.67
C LEU A 235 -1.79 10.39 1.48
N HIS A 236 -0.84 10.33 0.54
CA HIS A 236 -0.98 10.97 -0.76
C HIS A 236 -0.47 10.01 -1.84
N LEU A 237 -1.11 8.84 -1.90
CA LEU A 237 -0.74 7.74 -2.78
C LEU A 237 -1.55 7.75 -4.08
N PHE A 238 -1.01 7.12 -5.11
CA PHE A 238 -1.69 6.92 -6.41
C PHE A 238 -2.23 8.22 -7.02
N SER A 239 -1.46 9.31 -6.90
CA SER A 239 -1.91 10.64 -7.29
C SER A 239 -1.92 10.81 -8.81
N ALA A 240 -3.05 11.26 -9.35
CA ALA A 240 -3.23 11.61 -10.75
C ALA A 240 -4.00 12.93 -10.89
N LYS A 241 -3.90 13.59 -12.04
CA LYS A 241 -4.72 14.77 -12.33
C LYS A 241 -6.21 14.40 -12.43
N VAL A 242 -7.10 15.35 -12.15
CA VAL A 242 -8.54 15.13 -12.38
C VAL A 242 -8.79 14.80 -13.85
N GLY A 243 -9.49 13.69 -14.12
CA GLY A 243 -9.75 13.18 -15.47
C GLY A 243 -8.64 12.30 -16.06
N HIS A 244 -7.53 12.11 -15.33
CA HIS A 244 -6.47 11.15 -15.66
C HIS A 244 -6.59 9.90 -14.78
N SER A 245 -5.93 8.81 -15.18
CA SER A 245 -5.78 7.61 -14.36
C SER A 245 -4.36 7.50 -13.81
N TYR A 246 -4.19 7.14 -12.54
CA TYR A 246 -2.88 6.72 -12.05
C TYR A 246 -2.51 5.37 -12.69
N SER A 247 -1.23 5.16 -13.03
CA SER A 247 -0.73 3.89 -13.59
C SER A 247 0.60 3.49 -12.99
N CYS A 248 0.74 2.24 -12.53
CA CYS A 248 2.00 1.69 -12.02
C CYS A 248 2.10 0.17 -12.23
N LYS A 249 3.27 -0.33 -12.64
CA LYS A 249 3.52 -1.77 -12.82
C LYS A 249 3.49 -2.54 -11.50
N THR A 250 4.18 -2.03 -10.49
CA THR A 250 4.27 -2.66 -9.17
C THR A 250 4.52 -1.59 -8.12
N GLU A 251 3.77 -1.65 -7.02
CA GLU A 251 3.90 -0.74 -5.89
C GLU A 251 3.67 -1.51 -4.59
N SER A 252 4.45 -1.23 -3.54
CA SER A 252 4.30 -1.88 -2.23
C SER A 252 4.25 -0.83 -1.14
N ILE A 253 3.20 -0.89 -0.33
CA ILE A 253 2.87 0.11 0.68
C ILE A 253 3.06 -0.53 2.05
N TYR A 254 3.93 0.05 2.88
CA TYR A 254 4.06 -0.38 4.27
C TYR A 254 2.87 0.08 5.11
N MET A 255 2.20 -0.87 5.74
CA MET A 255 0.95 -0.65 6.47
C MET A 255 1.10 -0.76 7.99
N GLY A 256 2.30 -1.05 8.48
CA GLY A 256 2.59 -1.25 9.90
C GLY A 256 2.62 -2.72 10.30
N ASN A 257 3.22 -3.04 11.46
CA ASN A 257 3.26 -4.40 12.01
C ASN A 257 3.76 -5.46 11.01
N ASN A 258 4.79 -5.12 10.23
CA ASN A 258 5.37 -6.01 9.22
C ASN A 258 4.42 -6.39 8.07
N LEU A 259 3.28 -5.70 7.97
CA LEU A 259 2.32 -5.88 6.89
C LEU A 259 2.56 -4.90 5.76
N TYR A 260 2.46 -5.40 4.54
CA TYR A 260 2.58 -4.63 3.31
C TYR A 260 1.38 -4.91 2.42
N LEU A 261 0.91 -3.88 1.72
CA LEU A 261 -0.04 -4.03 0.62
C LEU A 261 0.74 -3.89 -0.69
N SER A 262 0.90 -5.01 -1.40
CA SER A 262 1.51 -5.03 -2.72
C SER A 262 0.42 -4.99 -3.78
N ILE A 263 0.59 -4.09 -4.75
CA ILE A 263 -0.34 -3.86 -5.86
C ILE A 263 0.45 -3.95 -7.16
N GLU A 264 -0.01 -4.79 -8.07
CA GLU A 264 0.58 -4.96 -9.41
C GLU A 264 -0.42 -4.58 -10.50
N LYS A 265 0.12 -4.14 -11.65
CA LYS A 265 -0.64 -3.69 -12.83
C LYS A 265 -1.75 -2.71 -12.42
N ASN A 266 -1.37 -1.76 -11.57
CA ASN A 266 -2.26 -0.81 -10.95
C ASN A 266 -2.64 0.28 -11.94
N GLN A 267 -3.92 0.41 -12.24
CA GLN A 267 -4.48 1.56 -12.93
C GLN A 267 -5.78 1.98 -12.25
N MET A 268 -5.86 3.20 -11.73
CA MET A 268 -7.05 3.66 -11.00
C MET A 268 -7.40 5.12 -11.27
N GLN A 269 -8.69 5.43 -11.21
CA GLN A 269 -9.27 6.76 -11.44
C GLN A 269 -10.54 6.93 -10.62
N ALA A 270 -10.83 8.17 -10.22
CA ALA A 270 -12.08 8.52 -9.53
C ALA A 270 -12.63 9.87 -10.01
N PHE A 271 -13.92 10.08 -9.73
CA PHE A 271 -14.73 11.28 -10.02
C PHE A 271 -15.02 11.56 -11.49
N ASN A 272 -14.01 11.88 -12.28
CA ASN A 272 -14.21 12.38 -13.65
C ASN A 272 -13.88 11.30 -14.67
N PHE A 273 -14.88 10.86 -15.44
CA PHE A 273 -14.73 9.87 -16.51
C PHE A 273 -15.31 10.41 -17.81
N THR A 274 -14.68 10.05 -18.93
CA THR A 274 -15.21 10.30 -20.27
C THR A 274 -15.56 8.94 -20.88
N ASN A 275 -16.78 8.78 -21.39
CA ASN A 275 -17.25 7.52 -22.01
C ASN A 275 -17.13 6.25 -21.15
N ASN A 276 -17.12 6.38 -19.81
CA ASN A 276 -16.90 5.28 -18.87
C ASN A 276 -15.55 4.54 -19.03
N GLU A 277 -14.52 5.23 -19.55
CA GLU A 277 -13.18 4.68 -19.76
C GLU A 277 -12.13 5.41 -18.92
N PHE A 278 -10.97 4.77 -18.73
CA PHE A 278 -9.81 5.44 -18.13
C PHE A 278 -9.39 6.63 -18.99
N GLY A 279 -9.05 7.72 -18.32
CA GLY A 279 -8.39 8.85 -18.93
C GLY A 279 -6.93 8.58 -19.22
N LYS A 280 -6.19 9.64 -19.54
CA LYS A 280 -4.76 9.56 -19.81
C LYS A 280 -4.01 8.99 -18.58
N PRO A 281 -3.11 8.01 -18.74
CA PRO A 281 -2.34 7.47 -17.63
C PRO A 281 -1.23 8.42 -17.16
N ASP A 282 -1.21 8.70 -15.86
CA ASP A 282 -0.13 9.37 -15.14
C ASP A 282 0.75 8.30 -14.46
N PRO A 283 1.98 8.04 -14.94
CA PRO A 283 2.81 6.97 -14.43
C PRO A 283 3.41 7.31 -13.05
N CYS A 284 3.50 6.28 -12.21
CA CYS A 284 4.18 6.33 -10.93
C CYS A 284 5.67 6.67 -11.08
N PRO A 285 6.32 7.25 -10.05
CA PRO A 285 7.74 7.60 -10.11
C PRO A 285 8.66 6.43 -10.50
N ALA A 286 8.32 5.21 -10.07
CA ALA A 286 9.10 4.00 -10.39
C ALA A 286 9.07 3.61 -11.88
N ASP A 287 7.99 3.96 -12.59
CA ASP A 287 7.84 3.66 -14.02
C ASP A 287 8.30 4.82 -14.92
N ARG A 288 8.69 5.96 -14.34
CA ARG A 288 9.21 7.09 -15.12
C ARG A 288 10.62 6.78 -15.58
N SER A 289 10.78 6.70 -16.89
CA SER A 289 12.09 6.63 -17.54
C SER A 289 12.89 7.92 -17.29
N ASP A 290 13.97 7.82 -16.52
CA ASP A 290 14.85 8.96 -16.26
C ASP A 290 15.88 9.14 -17.38
N TYR A 291 15.50 9.90 -18.40
CA TYR A 291 16.40 10.27 -19.49
C TYR A 291 17.23 11.52 -19.18
N ARG A 292 17.17 12.08 -17.96
CA ARG A 292 17.87 13.34 -17.65
C ARG A 292 19.38 13.22 -17.88
N VAL A 293 19.97 12.11 -17.46
CA VAL A 293 21.41 11.86 -17.64
C VAL A 293 21.75 11.71 -19.12
N ALA A 294 20.98 10.92 -19.87
CA ALA A 294 21.21 10.71 -21.30
C ALA A 294 21.09 12.03 -22.10
N ILE A 295 20.08 12.84 -21.78
CA ILE A 295 19.89 14.16 -22.40
C ILE A 295 21.04 15.10 -22.03
N ALA A 296 21.46 15.13 -20.76
CA ALA A 296 22.57 15.96 -20.32
C ALA A 296 23.88 15.60 -21.05
N VAL A 297 24.19 14.31 -21.20
CA VAL A 297 25.36 13.84 -21.95
C VAL A 297 25.24 14.18 -23.44
N GLY A 298 24.05 14.05 -24.03
CA GLY A 298 23.81 14.43 -25.42
C GLY A 298 24.07 15.91 -25.67
N ILE A 299 23.62 16.79 -24.76
CA ILE A 299 23.82 18.23 -24.85
C ILE A 299 25.30 18.59 -24.68
N THR A 300 26.01 18.00 -23.71
CA THR A 300 27.44 18.31 -23.49
C THR A 300 28.32 17.91 -24.66
N LEU A 301 28.07 16.73 -25.26
CA LEU A 301 28.78 16.29 -26.47
C LEU A 301 28.52 17.21 -27.67
N LEU A 302 27.27 17.63 -27.87
CA LEU A 302 26.90 18.53 -28.96
C LEU A 302 27.60 19.89 -28.83
N VAL A 303 27.61 20.46 -27.61
CA VAL A 303 28.32 21.73 -27.35
C VAL A 303 29.81 21.61 -27.60
N LEU A 304 30.44 20.50 -27.17
CA LEU A 304 31.87 20.27 -27.40
C LEU A 304 32.21 20.20 -28.90
N ILE A 305 31.39 19.51 -29.69
CA ILE A 305 31.56 19.43 -31.15
C ILE A 305 31.48 20.82 -31.78
N ILE A 306 30.50 21.64 -31.39
CA ILE A 306 30.36 23.01 -31.89
C ILE A 306 31.61 23.84 -31.56
N ILE A 307 32.14 23.73 -30.34
CA ILE A 307 33.38 24.43 -29.93
C ILE A 307 34.54 24.04 -30.85
N VAL A 308 34.75 22.74 -31.05
CA VAL A 308 35.83 22.23 -31.91
C VAL A 308 35.67 22.73 -33.34
N LEU A 309 34.46 22.73 -33.90
CA LEU A 309 34.20 23.25 -35.24
C LEU A 309 34.48 24.76 -35.34
N VAL A 310 34.06 25.56 -34.35
CA VAL A 310 34.34 27.01 -34.33
C VAL A 310 35.84 27.27 -34.25
N VAL A 311 36.56 26.58 -33.35
CA VAL A 311 38.02 26.70 -33.23
C VAL A 311 38.71 26.29 -34.54
N TYR A 312 38.28 25.19 -35.15
CA TYR A 312 38.79 24.72 -36.43
C TYR A 312 38.58 25.74 -37.55
N LEU A 313 37.36 26.28 -37.69
CA LEU A 313 37.04 27.28 -38.71
C LEU A 313 37.82 28.58 -38.51
N LEU A 314 37.98 29.05 -37.27
CA LEU A 314 38.79 30.23 -36.96
C LEU A 314 40.29 29.98 -37.23
N GLY A 315 40.80 28.80 -36.90
CA GLY A 315 42.18 28.39 -37.19
C GLY A 315 42.44 28.31 -38.70
N ARG A 316 41.53 27.70 -39.45
CA ARG A 316 41.60 27.63 -40.92
C ARG A 316 41.54 29.01 -41.55
N ARG A 317 40.66 29.90 -41.08
CA ARG A 317 40.53 31.27 -41.59
C ARG A 317 41.81 32.09 -41.38
N ARG A 318 42.52 31.90 -40.26
CA ARG A 318 43.79 32.61 -40.00
C ARG A 318 44.95 32.12 -40.87
N ARG A 319 45.04 30.81 -41.17
CA ARG A 319 46.10 30.29 -42.05
C ARG A 319 45.95 30.72 -43.51
N ALA A 320 44.74 31.02 -43.97
CA ALA A 320 44.50 31.55 -45.32
C ALA A 320 44.97 33.01 -45.51
N ALA A 321 45.26 33.76 -44.44
CA ALA A 321 45.67 35.17 -44.49
C ALA A 321 47.18 35.38 -44.33
N GLY A 322 48.01 34.32 -44.38
CA GLY A 322 49.42 34.34 -44.02
C GLY A 322 50.44 34.32 -45.17
N TYR A 323 50.01 34.34 -46.44
CA TYR A 323 50.94 34.54 -47.56
C TYR A 323 50.84 35.99 -48.05
N GLN A 324 51.60 36.86 -47.41
CA GLN A 324 52.04 38.10 -48.05
C GLN A 324 53.32 37.73 -48.83
N SER A 325 53.19 37.56 -50.14
CA SER A 325 54.32 37.37 -51.04
C SER A 325 55.00 38.72 -51.29
N LEU A 326 56.29 38.79 -50.93
CA LEU A 326 57.29 39.86 -51.08
C LEU A 326 56.83 41.29 -50.73
#